data_AF-A0A7S3HKH5-F1
#
_entry.id   AF-A0A7S3HKH5-F1
#
_cell.length_a   1.000
_cell.length_b   1.000
_cell.length_c   1.000
_cell.angle_alpha   90.00
_cell.angle_beta   90.00
_cell.angle_gamma   90.00
#
_symmetry.space_group_name_H-M   'P 1'
#
loop_
_entity.id
_entity.type
_entity.pdbx_description
1 polymer ?
#
loop_
_entity_poly.entity_id
_entity_poly.type
_entity_poly.pdbx_seq_one_letter_code
_entity_poly.pdbx_strand_id
1 'polypeptide(L)'
;CTLSCGSLAPRLRSRLDAKDFTTLTNSLNAGAFLVRGLKASTVLWLVAMVPMLPGVNGTCAIPLKAQATRLAIEQGFGKGEYSAWANNMRAIVGSIAPMMYGQVYAGLAKKGMNPGLSFAFAGVLGAIVPQIMLMAMKDSDLGVVPKVAVVPAR
;
A
#
# COMPACT_ATOMS: atom_id res chain seq x y z
N CYS A 1 -13.23 -0.84 -3.88
CA CYS A 1 -12.84 -1.25 -2.51
C CYS A 1 -13.51 -2.56 -2.09
N THR A 2 -14.84 -2.71 -2.19
CA THR A 2 -15.55 -3.93 -1.79
C THR A 2 -15.04 -5.20 -2.48
N LEU A 3 -14.83 -5.17 -3.80
CA LEU A 3 -14.27 -6.31 -4.54
C LEU A 3 -12.83 -6.67 -4.13
N SER A 4 -12.01 -5.64 -3.90
CA SER A 4 -10.62 -5.78 -3.44
C SER A 4 -10.56 -6.47 -2.09
N CYS A 5 -11.26 -5.93 -1.09
CA CYS A 5 -11.22 -6.44 0.28
C CYS A 5 -11.99 -7.75 0.44
N GLY A 6 -13.13 -7.91 -0.23
CA GLY A 6 -14.02 -9.04 -0.05
C GLY A 6 -13.56 -10.31 -0.77
N SER A 7 -12.97 -10.20 -1.96
CA SER A 7 -12.69 -11.36 -2.80
C SER A 7 -11.22 -11.50 -3.18
N LEU A 8 -10.58 -10.40 -3.60
CA LEU A 8 -9.24 -10.48 -4.18
C LEU A 8 -8.14 -10.62 -3.12
N ALA A 9 -8.20 -9.81 -2.06
CA ALA A 9 -7.21 -9.85 -0.99
C ALA A 9 -7.17 -11.20 -0.25
N PRO A 10 -8.30 -11.84 0.14
CA PRO A 10 -8.26 -13.16 0.76
C PRO A 10 -7.67 -14.24 -0.16
N ARG A 11 -8.01 -14.22 -1.46
CA ARG A 11 -7.50 -15.18 -2.45
C ARG A 11 -6.00 -15.04 -2.70
N LEU A 12 -5.48 -13.81 -2.71
CA LEU A 12 -4.04 -13.58 -2.85
C LEU A 12 -3.30 -13.95 -1.57
N ARG A 13 -3.86 -13.63 -0.40
CA ARG A 13 -3.29 -13.96 0.91
C ARG A 13 -3.24 -15.45 1.24
N SER A 14 -4.07 -16.28 0.59
CA SER A 14 -3.97 -17.73 0.76
C SER A 14 -2.79 -18.33 -0.01
N ARG A 15 -2.19 -17.58 -0.93
CA ARG A 15 -1.07 -18.04 -1.79
C ARG A 15 0.24 -17.32 -1.51
N LEU A 16 0.16 -16.06 -1.11
CA LEU A 16 1.30 -15.18 -0.84
C LEU A 16 1.49 -14.98 0.65
N ASP A 17 2.74 -14.89 1.08
CA ASP A 17 3.04 -14.47 2.45
C ASP A 17 2.82 -12.95 2.63
N ALA A 18 3.07 -12.45 3.84
CA ALA A 18 2.89 -11.03 4.14
C ALA A 18 3.78 -10.13 3.26
N LYS A 19 5.04 -10.51 3.06
CA LYS A 19 6.04 -9.70 2.36
C LYS A 19 5.77 -9.69 0.86
N ASP A 20 5.49 -10.85 0.28
CA ASP A 20 5.14 -11.04 -1.13
C ASP A 20 3.83 -10.33 -1.46
N PHE A 21 2.82 -10.46 -0.60
CA PHE A 21 1.53 -9.78 -0.80
C PHE A 21 1.71 -8.26 -0.79
N THR A 22 2.41 -7.71 0.21
CA THR A 22 2.64 -6.27 0.28
C THR A 22 3.53 -5.80 -0.87
N THR A 23 4.56 -6.56 -1.24
CA THR A 23 5.44 -6.25 -2.38
C THR A 23 4.66 -6.19 -3.69
N LEU A 24 3.89 -7.24 -4.01
CA LEU A 24 3.06 -7.29 -5.21
C LEU A 24 2.11 -6.09 -5.27
N THR A 25 1.39 -5.84 -4.18
CA THR A 25 0.40 -4.76 -4.13
C THR A 25 1.03 -3.37 -4.22
N ASN A 26 2.20 -3.14 -3.61
CA ASN A 26 2.96 -1.90 -3.75
C ASN A 26 3.49 -1.72 -5.16
N SER A 27 4.07 -2.75 -5.79
CA SER A 27 4.57 -2.68 -7.17
C SER A 27 3.45 -2.38 -8.15
N LEU A 28 2.29 -3.01 -8.00
CA LEU A 28 1.11 -2.73 -8.83
C LEU A 28 0.59 -1.31 -8.62
N ASN A 29 0.51 -0.85 -7.36
CA ASN A 29 0.13 0.54 -7.06
C ASN A 29 1.12 1.54 -7.65
N ALA A 30 2.43 1.30 -7.52
CA ALA A 30 3.48 2.15 -8.08
C ALA A 30 3.34 2.26 -9.60
N GLY A 31 3.25 1.11 -10.30
CA GLY A 31 3.06 1.09 -11.74
C GLY A 31 1.79 1.84 -12.18
N ALA A 32 0.67 1.62 -11.48
CA ALA A 32 -0.58 2.30 -11.79
C ALA A 32 -0.51 3.82 -11.59
N PHE A 33 0.12 4.29 -10.50
CA PHE A 33 0.31 5.71 -10.24
C PHE A 33 1.28 6.36 -11.24
N LEU A 34 2.33 5.64 -11.67
CA LEU A 34 3.24 6.11 -12.72
C LEU A 34 2.52 6.24 -14.07
N VAL A 35 1.70 5.26 -14.45
CA VAL A 35 0.87 5.32 -15.68
C VAL A 35 -0.12 6.49 -15.60
N ARG A 36 -0.78 6.67 -14.46
CA ARG A 36 -1.65 7.83 -14.22
C ARG A 36 -0.88 9.16 -14.25
N GLY A 37 0.41 9.11 -13.92
CA GLY A 37 1.36 10.21 -13.99
C GLY A 37 1.59 10.77 -15.39
N LEU A 38 1.42 9.94 -16.43
CA LEU A 38 1.76 10.29 -17.81
C LEU A 38 0.93 11.44 -18.37
N LYS A 39 -0.33 11.56 -17.97
CA LYS A 39 -1.21 12.67 -18.36
C LYS A 39 -2.41 12.74 -17.42
N ALA A 40 -2.86 13.96 -17.10
CA ALA A 40 -4.16 14.17 -16.47
C ALA A 40 -5.29 13.76 -17.44
N SER A 41 -5.68 12.47 -17.40
CA SER A 41 -6.69 11.89 -18.28
C SER A 41 -7.57 10.92 -17.50
N THR A 42 -8.89 11.05 -17.68
CA THR A 42 -9.90 10.13 -17.11
C THR A 42 -9.69 8.70 -17.60
N VAL A 43 -9.29 8.51 -18.86
CA VAL A 43 -9.03 7.17 -19.42
C VAL A 43 -7.86 6.50 -18.72
N LEU A 44 -6.75 7.23 -18.53
CA LEU A 44 -5.59 6.69 -17.79
C LEU A 44 -5.95 6.37 -16.35
N TRP A 45 -6.81 7.18 -15.72
CA TRP A 45 -7.31 6.88 -14.37
C TRP A 45 -8.11 5.56 -14.34
N LEU A 46 -9.06 5.37 -15.25
CA LEU A 46 -9.86 4.14 -15.33
C LEU A 46 -8.99 2.90 -15.59
N VAL A 47 -8.03 3.00 -16.52
CA VAL A 47 -7.09 1.91 -16.82
C VAL A 47 -6.20 1.60 -15.62
N ALA A 48 -5.69 2.63 -14.94
CA ALA A 48 -4.84 2.46 -13.75
C ALA A 48 -5.60 1.86 -12.56
N MET A 49 -6.92 1.99 -12.47
CA MET A 49 -7.68 1.41 -11.35
C MET A 49 -7.58 -0.11 -11.28
N VAL A 50 -7.55 -0.80 -12.43
CA VAL A 50 -7.55 -2.27 -12.49
C VAL A 50 -6.33 -2.88 -11.78
N PRO A 51 -5.07 -2.51 -12.12
CA PRO A 51 -3.90 -3.02 -11.40
C PRO A 51 -3.84 -2.59 -9.93
N MET A 52 -4.46 -1.48 -9.54
CA MET A 52 -4.49 -1.06 -8.13
C MET A 52 -5.43 -1.90 -7.26
N LEU A 53 -6.36 -2.66 -7.85
CA LEU A 53 -7.40 -3.37 -7.09
C LEU A 53 -6.85 -4.24 -5.96
N PRO A 54 -5.76 -5.02 -6.10
CA PRO A 54 -5.21 -5.80 -4.99
C PRO A 54 -4.75 -4.98 -3.77
N GLY A 55 -4.27 -3.75 -3.98
CA GLY A 55 -3.61 -2.94 -2.96
C GLY A 55 -4.35 -1.67 -2.52
N VAL A 56 -5.45 -1.32 -3.18
CA VAL A 56 -6.17 -0.07 -2.96
C VAL A 56 -6.69 0.07 -1.52
N ASN A 57 -6.87 1.31 -1.06
CA ASN A 57 -7.43 1.66 0.27
C ASN A 57 -6.59 1.20 1.48
N GLY A 58 -5.30 0.89 1.26
CA GLY A 58 -4.41 0.40 2.30
C GLY A 58 -4.54 -1.10 2.57
N THR A 59 -5.17 -1.84 1.66
CA THR A 59 -5.22 -3.31 1.69
C THR A 59 -3.81 -3.92 1.70
N CYS A 60 -2.84 -3.27 1.03
CA CYS A 60 -1.43 -3.67 1.04
C CYS A 60 -0.82 -3.80 2.45
N ALA A 61 -1.31 -3.02 3.42
CA ALA A 61 -0.80 -2.99 4.78
C ALA A 61 -1.54 -3.93 5.75
N ILE A 62 -2.59 -4.64 5.33
CA ILE A 62 -3.35 -5.54 6.21
C ILE A 62 -2.46 -6.58 6.93
N PRO A 63 -1.60 -7.36 6.24
CA PRO A 63 -0.78 -8.35 6.92
C PRO A 63 0.23 -7.69 7.87
N LEU A 64 0.81 -6.54 7.47
CA LEU A 64 1.75 -5.79 8.31
C LEU A 64 1.09 -5.25 9.58
N LYS A 65 -0.15 -4.74 9.49
CA LYS A 65 -0.92 -4.28 10.65
C LYS A 65 -1.18 -5.39 11.66
N ALA A 66 -1.44 -6.61 11.19
CA ALA A 66 -1.62 -7.75 12.09
C ALA A 66 -0.34 -8.07 12.85
N GLN A 67 0.83 -8.07 12.18
CA GLN A 67 2.11 -8.27 12.83
C GLN A 67 2.48 -7.13 13.78
N ALA A 68 2.29 -5.88 13.36
CA ALA A 68 2.59 -4.74 14.21
C ALA A 68 1.67 -4.71 15.46
N THR A 69 0.42 -5.15 15.33
CA THR A 69 -0.47 -5.34 16.50
C THR A 69 0.06 -6.42 17.44
N ARG A 70 0.55 -7.54 16.92
CA ARG A 70 1.16 -8.61 17.73
C ARG A 70 2.37 -8.09 18.51
N LEU A 71 3.31 -7.44 17.82
CA LEU A 71 4.51 -6.86 18.43
C LEU A 71 4.15 -5.80 19.48
N ALA A 72 3.14 -4.96 19.22
CA ALA A 72 2.68 -3.98 20.20
C ALA A 72 2.15 -4.65 21.48
N ILE A 73 1.34 -5.72 21.34
CA ILE A 73 0.84 -6.49 22.48
C ILE A 73 1.98 -7.15 23.26
N GLU A 74 3.00 -7.68 22.57
CA GLU A 74 4.21 -8.24 23.21
C GLU A 74 4.99 -7.19 24.02
N GLN A 75 4.89 -5.91 23.64
CA GLN A 75 5.47 -4.77 24.35
C GLN A 75 4.53 -4.17 25.41
N GLY A 76 3.39 -4.80 25.69
CA GLY A 76 2.44 -4.38 26.72
C GLY A 76 1.37 -3.37 26.26
N PHE A 77 1.29 -3.05 24.96
CA PHE A 77 0.20 -2.21 24.46
C PHE A 77 -1.12 -2.97 24.41
N GLY A 78 -2.21 -2.26 24.71
CA GLY A 78 -3.54 -2.78 24.45
C GLY A 78 -3.82 -2.90 22.95
N LYS A 79 -4.50 -3.97 22.52
CA LYS A 79 -4.94 -4.11 21.11
C LYS A 79 -5.77 -2.91 20.62
N GLY A 80 -6.68 -2.43 21.47
CA GLY A 80 -7.51 -1.26 21.18
C GLY A 80 -6.71 0.04 21.11
N GLU A 81 -5.72 0.17 21.99
CA GLU A 81 -4.82 1.33 22.04
C GLU A 81 -3.98 1.43 20.76
N TYR A 82 -3.29 0.36 20.36
CA TYR A 82 -2.52 0.34 19.13
C TYR A 82 -3.41 0.62 17.89
N SER A 83 -4.61 0.04 17.85
CA SER A 83 -5.57 0.33 16.79
C SER A 83 -5.99 1.81 16.75
N ALA A 84 -6.18 2.45 17.91
CA ALA A 84 -6.51 3.87 17.99
C ALA A 84 -5.35 4.73 17.46
N TRP A 85 -4.10 4.44 17.85
CA TRP A 85 -2.91 5.11 17.33
C TRP A 85 -2.79 4.98 15.81
N ALA A 86 -2.96 3.76 15.28
CA ALA A 86 -2.89 3.51 13.85
C ALA A 86 -3.98 4.27 13.06
N ASN A 87 -5.20 4.37 13.61
CA ASN A 87 -6.29 5.12 12.99
C ASN A 87 -6.07 6.63 13.05
N ASN A 88 -5.55 7.16 14.16
CA ASN A 88 -5.18 8.57 14.29
C ASN A 88 -4.10 8.95 13.27
N MET A 89 -3.05 8.14 13.14
CA MET A 89 -2.02 8.36 12.13
C MET A 89 -2.58 8.34 10.71
N ARG A 90 -3.49 7.40 10.40
CA ARG A 90 -4.17 7.38 9.10
C ARG A 90 -5.00 8.64 8.86
N ALA A 91 -5.69 9.15 9.88
CA ALA A 91 -6.48 10.38 9.76
C ALA A 91 -5.59 11.60 9.46
N ILE A 92 -4.46 11.72 10.17
CA ILE A 92 -3.48 12.80 9.95
C ILE A 92 -2.86 12.70 8.56
N VAL A 93 -2.39 11.53 8.15
CA VAL A 93 -1.85 11.33 6.79
C VAL A 93 -2.92 11.58 5.74
N GLY A 94 -4.16 11.17 6.00
CA GLY A 94 -5.30 11.36 5.12
C GLY A 94 -5.75 12.81 4.95
N SER A 95 -5.51 13.68 5.94
CA SER A 95 -5.78 15.13 5.83
C SER A 95 -4.63 15.88 5.15
N ILE A 96 -3.38 15.50 5.44
CA ILE A 96 -2.18 16.14 4.88
C ILE A 96 -1.98 15.78 3.41
N ALA A 97 -2.17 14.52 3.03
CA ALA A 97 -1.83 14.04 1.69
C ALA A 97 -2.59 14.78 0.56
N PRO A 98 -3.92 14.99 0.61
CA PRO A 98 -4.63 15.76 -0.40
C PRO A 98 -4.13 17.21 -0.52
N MET A 99 -3.76 17.85 0.59
CA MET A 99 -3.20 19.21 0.57
C MET A 99 -1.86 19.21 -0.18
N MET A 100 -0.96 18.28 0.15
CA MET A 100 0.32 18.17 -0.54
C MET A 100 0.16 17.90 -2.04
N TYR A 101 -0.66 16.92 -2.42
CA TYR A 101 -0.88 16.56 -3.82
C TYR A 101 -1.59 17.67 -4.61
N GLY A 102 -2.53 18.37 -3.97
CA GLY A 102 -3.23 19.52 -4.56
C GLY A 102 -2.27 20.69 -4.84
N GLN A 103 -1.36 20.99 -3.92
CA GLN A 103 -0.36 22.04 -4.14
C GLN A 103 0.63 21.67 -5.27
N VAL A 104 1.09 20.42 -5.32
CA VAL A 104 1.95 19.94 -6.42
C VAL A 104 1.21 20.02 -7.76
N TYR A 105 -0.05 19.57 -7.82
CA TYR A 105 -0.88 19.65 -9.02
C TYR A 105 -1.06 21.11 -9.48
N ALA A 106 -1.44 22.01 -8.56
CA ALA A 106 -1.65 23.42 -8.88
C ALA A 106 -0.35 24.10 -9.34
N GLY A 107 0.79 23.77 -8.72
CA GLY A 107 2.10 24.28 -9.11
C GLY A 107 2.51 23.84 -10.52
N LEU A 108 2.29 22.57 -10.87
CA LEU A 108 2.56 22.06 -12.21
C LEU A 108 1.66 22.71 -13.27
N ALA A 109 0.36 22.83 -12.97
CA ALA A 109 -0.60 23.47 -13.85
C ALA A 109 -0.25 24.94 -14.12
N LYS A 110 0.11 25.70 -13.09
CA LYS A 110 0.53 27.11 -13.22
C LYS A 110 1.78 27.28 -14.09
N LYS A 111 2.69 26.30 -14.09
CA LYS A 111 3.91 26.29 -14.90
C LYS A 111 3.69 25.76 -16.33
N GLY A 112 2.46 25.44 -16.73
CA GLY A 112 2.18 24.80 -18.01
C GLY A 112 2.77 23.39 -18.14
N MET A 113 3.14 22.76 -17.02
CA MET A 113 3.65 21.39 -16.97
C MET A 113 2.50 20.39 -16.82
N ASN A 114 2.75 19.12 -17.12
CA ASN A 114 1.76 18.05 -16.98
C ASN A 114 1.32 17.88 -15.51
N PRO A 115 0.06 18.23 -15.15
CA PRO A 115 -0.43 18.11 -13.78
C PRO A 115 -0.55 16.66 -13.31
N GLY A 116 -0.58 15.70 -14.26
CA GLY A 116 -0.61 14.26 -13.98
C GLY A 116 0.56 13.80 -13.11
N LEU A 117 1.73 14.47 -13.18
CA LEU A 117 2.90 14.12 -12.37
C LEU A 117 2.64 14.16 -10.86
N SER A 118 1.60 14.85 -10.38
CA SER A 118 1.19 14.76 -8.97
C SER A 118 0.77 13.34 -8.56
N PHE A 119 0.22 12.55 -9.49
CA PHE A 119 -0.11 11.15 -9.26
C PHE A 119 1.13 10.27 -9.23
N ALA A 120 2.14 10.54 -10.06
CA ALA A 120 3.43 9.86 -9.97
C ALA A 120 4.09 10.15 -8.62
N PHE A 121 4.05 11.41 -8.16
CA PHE A 121 4.52 11.80 -6.83
C PHE A 121 3.78 11.06 -5.71
N ALA A 122 2.45 10.93 -5.82
CA ALA A 122 1.66 10.12 -4.88
C ALA A 122 2.05 8.62 -4.92
N GLY A 123 2.39 8.08 -6.09
CA GLY A 123 2.91 6.71 -6.23
C GLY A 123 4.26 6.52 -5.55
N VAL A 124 5.15 7.51 -5.63
CA VAL A 124 6.45 7.50 -4.94
C VAL A 124 6.23 7.42 -3.43
N LEU A 125 5.45 8.34 -2.87
CA LEU A 125 5.22 8.40 -1.42
C LEU A 125 4.34 7.26 -0.90
N GLY A 126 3.34 6.84 -1.67
CA GLY A 126 2.32 5.87 -1.26
C GLY A 126 2.63 4.42 -1.58
N ALA A 127 3.63 4.14 -2.42
CA ALA A 127 3.99 2.78 -2.82
C ALA A 127 5.50 2.51 -2.83
N ILE A 128 6.31 3.36 -3.46
CA ILE A 128 7.75 3.12 -3.57
C ILE A 128 8.46 3.27 -2.22
N VAL A 129 8.20 4.37 -1.49
CA VAL A 129 8.78 4.57 -0.15
C VAL A 129 8.38 3.45 0.83
N PRO A 130 7.09 3.08 0.96
CA PRO A 130 6.69 1.91 1.76
C PRO A 130 7.35 0.61 1.31
N GLN A 131 7.59 0.43 0.01
CA GLN A 131 8.28 -0.76 -0.49
C GLN A 131 9.75 -0.79 -0.07
N ILE A 132 10.47 0.34 -0.14
CA ILE A 132 11.85 0.44 0.34
C ILE A 132 11.90 0.16 1.85
N MET A 133 10.94 0.70 2.62
CA MET A 133 10.83 0.42 4.05
C MET A 133 10.60 -1.08 4.31
N LEU A 134 9.69 -1.71 3.56
CA LEU A 134 9.44 -3.15 3.67
C LEU A 134 10.69 -3.98 3.34
N MET A 135 11.46 -3.59 2.33
CA MET A 135 12.72 -4.26 1.97
C MET A 135 13.80 -4.13 3.04
N ALA A 136 13.75 -3.07 3.84
CA ALA A 136 14.68 -2.87 4.96
C ALA A 136 14.28 -3.66 6.23
N MET A 137 13.06 -4.19 6.31
CA MET A 137 12.59 -4.99 7.45
C MET A 137 13.19 -6.40 7.42
N LYS A 138 13.50 -6.95 8.60
CA LYS A 138 13.95 -8.33 8.74
C LYS A 138 12.76 -9.29 8.59
N ASP A 139 12.99 -10.46 8.01
CA ASP A 139 11.95 -11.47 7.83
C ASP A 139 11.39 -12.00 9.16
N SER A 140 12.19 -11.95 10.23
CA SER A 140 11.77 -12.24 11.61
C SER A 140 10.64 -11.33 12.08
N ASP A 141 10.70 -10.05 11.72
CA ASP A 141 9.76 -9.02 12.18
C ASP A 141 8.43 -9.11 11.43
N LEU A 142 8.47 -9.67 10.22
CA LEU A 142 7.30 -9.92 9.38
C LEU A 142 6.60 -11.24 9.74
N GLY A 143 7.16 -12.03 10.67
CA GLY A 143 6.64 -13.33 11.04
C GLY A 143 6.59 -14.30 9.87
N VAL A 144 7.55 -14.19 8.93
CA VAL A 144 7.69 -15.13 7.82
C VAL A 144 8.18 -16.45 8.42
N VAL A 145 7.25 -17.37 8.68
CA VAL A 145 7.61 -18.76 8.98
C VAL A 145 8.17 -19.34 7.67
N PRO A 146 9.36 -19.95 7.67
CA PRO A 146 9.87 -20.62 6.48
C PRO A 146 8.80 -21.59 5.99
N LYS A 147 8.38 -21.47 4.73
CA LYS A 147 7.52 -22.48 4.11
C LYS A 147 8.34 -23.77 4.15
N VAL A 148 8.08 -24.64 5.13
CA VAL A 148 8.63 -25.99 5.14
C VAL A 148 8.25 -26.57 3.78
N ALA A 149 9.25 -26.93 2.98
CA ALA A 149 9.01 -27.50 1.67
C ALA A 149 8.04 -28.66 1.85
N VAL A 150 6.81 -28.51 1.36
CA VAL A 150 5.85 -29.60 1.35
C VAL A 150 6.42 -30.58 0.35
N VAL A 151 7.16 -31.58 0.86
CA VAL A 151 7.61 -32.70 0.05
C VAL A 151 6.34 -33.36 -0.47
N PRO A 152 6.08 -33.35 -1.79
CA PRO A 152 4.91 -34.03 -2.30
C PRO A 152 5.01 -35.50 -1.89
N ALA A 153 3.99 -36.00 -1.20
CA ALA A 153 3.87 -37.42 -0.93
C ALA A 153 3.92 -38.15 -2.28
N ARG A 154 4.94 -39.00 -2.44
CA ARG A 154 5.11 -39.83 -3.64
C ARG A 154 4.05 -40.92 -3.68
#